data_AF-A0A6P7GPV3-F1
#
_entry.id   AF-A0A6P7GPV3-F1
#
_cell.length_a   1.000
_cell.length_b   1.000
_cell.length_c   1.000
_cell.angle_alpha   90.00
_cell.angle_beta   90.00
_cell.angle_gamma   90.00
#
_symmetry.space_group_name_H-M   'P 1'
#
loop_
_entity.id
_entity.type
_entity.pdbx_description
1 polymer ?
#
loop_
_entity_poly.entity_id
_entity_poly.type
_entity_poly.pdbx_seq_one_letter_code
_entity_poly.pdbx_strand_id
1 'polypeptide(L)'
;MCAFKAEHLLVDELDYELKIRDIMPEESTTVDKKRNLLGGALEQEAGNRSFLQISAISIPFEEQQKGISETLDSLSKKIEKFRGTVKDTEYTRLTSRLGHISARVYLLHCPTEEQEPFKKSVSLRILALEGELSRVNPIATSIPNAPVNVSSFTYSKPVQVHKWGISFAGEKQHTDVMSFLERVECLRISRGVSEEDLFAASAELFTGTAFTWFMNNRGNFSCWSDLIKKLKSDFLPYSFQDDLLDQIKNHKQ
;
A
#
# COMPACT_ATOMS: atom_id res chain seq x y z
N MET A 1 1.58 1.18 3.81
CA MET A 1 0.29 1.78 4.23
C MET A 1 -0.59 1.90 3.00
N CYS A 2 -1.90 1.62 3.09
CA CYS A 2 -2.82 1.93 1.99
C CYS A 2 -2.76 3.43 1.71
N ALA A 3 -2.36 3.82 0.51
CA ALA A 3 -2.25 5.22 0.11
C ALA A 3 -3.64 5.82 -0.08
N PHE A 4 -4.04 6.74 0.81
CA PHE A 4 -5.18 7.61 0.58
C PHE A 4 -4.72 8.84 -0.24
N LYS A 5 -5.68 9.57 -0.81
CA LYS A 5 -5.42 10.82 -1.51
C LYS A 5 -6.08 12.01 -0.82
N ALA A 6 -5.36 13.12 -0.71
CA ALA A 6 -5.83 14.32 -0.03
C ALA A 6 -7.11 14.89 -0.67
N GLU A 7 -7.28 14.80 -1.98
CA GLU A 7 -8.47 15.28 -2.69
C GLU A 7 -9.75 14.50 -2.32
N HIS A 8 -9.61 13.28 -1.82
CA HIS A 8 -10.75 12.42 -1.48
C HIS A 8 -11.28 12.65 -0.07
N LEU A 9 -10.43 13.21 0.81
CA LEU A 9 -10.73 13.44 2.21
C LEU A 9 -11.73 14.59 2.40
N LEU A 10 -12.53 14.44 3.45
CA LEU A 10 -13.38 15.51 4.00
C LEU A 10 -12.55 16.46 4.88
N VAL A 11 -13.15 17.58 5.27
CA VAL A 11 -12.44 18.66 5.98
C VAL A 11 -11.89 18.18 7.32
N ASP A 12 -12.70 17.46 8.08
CA ASP A 12 -12.35 16.82 9.35
C ASP A 12 -11.24 15.76 9.21
N GLU A 13 -11.27 14.98 8.14
CA GLU A 13 -10.24 14.01 7.81
C GLU A 13 -8.92 14.69 7.42
N LEU A 14 -8.97 15.79 6.66
CA LEU A 14 -7.80 16.61 6.34
C LEU A 14 -7.19 17.21 7.62
N ASP A 15 -8.04 17.75 8.50
CA ASP A 15 -7.59 18.36 9.75
C ASP A 15 -6.91 17.33 10.67
N TYR A 16 -7.44 16.11 10.71
CA TYR A 16 -6.79 15.00 11.41
C TYR A 16 -5.40 14.69 10.84
N GLU A 17 -5.29 14.51 9.51
CA GLU A 17 -4.02 14.13 8.86
C GLU A 17 -2.95 15.22 8.99
N LEU A 18 -3.34 16.49 8.97
CA LEU A 18 -2.43 17.61 9.24
C LEU A 18 -2.01 17.62 10.73
N LYS A 19 -2.95 17.35 11.65
CA LYS A 19 -2.68 17.34 13.09
C LYS A 19 -1.70 16.26 13.52
N ILE A 20 -1.81 15.05 13.00
CA ILE A 20 -0.86 13.96 13.32
C ILE A 20 0.55 14.17 12.73
N ARG A 21 0.71 15.16 11.84
CA ARG A 21 1.98 15.59 11.25
C ARG A 21 2.52 16.87 11.87
N ASP A 22 1.88 17.36 12.93
CA ASP A 22 2.21 18.63 13.58
C ASP A 22 2.11 19.84 12.62
N ILE A 23 1.23 19.76 11.62
CA ILE A 23 0.95 20.85 10.69
C ILE A 23 -0.32 21.56 11.16
N MET A 24 -0.17 22.72 11.77
CA MET A 24 -1.28 23.55 12.27
C MET A 24 -1.54 24.75 11.34
N PRO A 25 -2.40 24.60 10.30
CA PRO A 25 -2.78 25.73 9.47
C PRO A 25 -3.64 26.75 10.24
N GLU A 26 -3.62 28.01 9.83
CA GLU A 26 -4.51 29.05 10.39
C GLU A 26 -5.99 28.66 10.22
N GLU A 27 -6.85 29.06 11.16
CA GLU A 27 -8.29 28.74 11.12
C GLU A 27 -8.99 29.21 9.81
N SER A 28 -8.51 30.30 9.21
CA SER A 28 -8.99 30.83 7.93
C SER A 28 -8.49 30.07 6.69
N THR A 29 -7.71 29.00 6.87
CA THR A 29 -7.13 28.24 5.75
C THR A 29 -8.19 27.48 4.97
N THR A 30 -8.29 27.77 3.68
CA THR A 30 -9.21 27.10 2.74
C THR A 30 -8.92 25.60 2.62
N VAL A 31 -9.94 24.80 2.31
CA VAL A 31 -9.81 23.35 2.10
C VAL A 31 -8.75 22.99 1.04
N ASP A 32 -8.67 23.74 -0.05
CA ASP A 32 -7.67 23.45 -1.11
C ASP A 32 -6.23 23.71 -0.65
N LYS A 33 -6.01 24.73 0.18
CA LYS A 33 -4.72 24.92 0.85
C LYS A 33 -4.40 23.77 1.80
N LYS A 34 -5.37 23.27 2.58
CA LYS A 34 -5.20 22.09 3.44
C LYS A 34 -4.81 20.84 2.63
N ARG A 35 -5.46 20.62 1.48
CA ARG A 35 -5.12 19.54 0.54
C ARG A 35 -3.71 19.67 -0.01
N ASN A 36 -3.31 20.88 -0.41
CA ASN A 36 -1.96 21.13 -0.94
C ASN A 36 -0.89 20.89 0.14
N LEU A 37 -1.13 21.34 1.38
CA LEU A 37 -0.24 21.09 2.51
C LEU A 37 -0.09 19.59 2.78
N LEU A 38 -1.22 18.87 2.86
CA LEU A 38 -1.20 17.42 3.08
C LEU A 38 -0.52 16.68 1.91
N GLY A 39 -0.82 17.06 0.67
CA GLY A 39 -0.19 16.49 -0.52
C GLY A 39 1.33 16.66 -0.49
N GLY A 40 1.82 17.87 -0.17
CA GLY A 40 3.25 18.12 -0.02
C GLY A 40 3.89 17.32 1.12
N ALA A 41 3.20 17.16 2.25
CA ALA A 41 3.68 16.33 3.35
C ALA A 41 3.79 14.84 2.94
N LEU A 42 2.77 14.31 2.26
CA LEU A 42 2.76 12.94 1.74
C LEU A 42 3.86 12.71 0.69
N GLU A 43 4.14 13.69 -0.18
CA GLU A 43 5.25 13.62 -1.13
C GLU A 43 6.62 13.60 -0.44
N GLN A 44 6.79 14.39 0.62
CA GLN A 44 8.02 14.36 1.42
C GLN A 44 8.18 13.04 2.16
N GLU A 45 7.10 12.46 2.68
CA GLU A 45 7.09 11.12 3.30
C GLU A 45 7.49 10.05 2.28
N ALA A 46 6.85 10.04 1.11
CA ALA A 46 7.17 9.09 0.04
C ALA A 46 8.62 9.23 -0.46
N GLY A 47 9.14 10.46 -0.47
CA GLY A 47 10.51 10.74 -0.85
C GLY A 47 11.56 10.55 0.25
N ASN A 48 11.17 10.14 1.46
CA ASN A 48 12.04 10.12 2.66
C ASN A 48 12.74 11.48 2.93
N ARG A 49 12.07 12.59 2.60
CA ARG A 49 12.55 13.96 2.79
C ARG A 49 11.99 14.62 4.05
N SER A 50 10.91 14.06 4.59
CA SER A 50 10.30 14.55 5.83
C SER A 50 11.06 14.03 7.05
N PHE A 51 11.27 14.90 8.03
CA PHE A 51 11.72 14.54 9.38
C PHE A 51 10.56 14.49 10.39
N LEU A 52 9.33 14.80 9.95
CA LEU A 52 8.17 14.81 10.83
C LEU A 52 7.76 13.38 11.17
N GLN A 53 7.75 13.07 12.46
CA GLN A 53 7.24 11.79 12.95
C GLN A 53 5.72 11.84 12.98
N ILE A 54 5.06 10.96 12.22
CA ILE A 54 3.60 10.78 12.30
C ILE A 54 3.27 10.27 13.70
N SER A 55 2.46 11.04 14.44
CA SER A 55 2.08 10.69 15.80
C SER A 55 0.66 11.10 16.12
N ALA A 56 -0.14 10.12 16.52
CA ALA A 56 -1.50 10.31 17.02
C ALA A 56 -1.55 10.51 18.55
N ILE A 57 -0.41 10.48 19.24
CA ILE A 57 -0.33 10.42 20.71
C ILE A 57 -0.87 11.68 21.41
N SER A 58 -0.79 12.83 20.72
CA SER A 58 -1.24 14.12 21.24
C SER A 58 -2.76 14.33 21.12
N ILE A 59 -3.46 13.43 20.41
CA ILE A 59 -4.90 13.51 20.21
C ILE A 59 -5.58 12.60 21.25
N PRO A 60 -6.47 13.14 22.11
CA PRO A 60 -7.19 12.35 23.11
C PRO A 60 -7.94 11.16 22.48
N PHE A 61 -7.98 10.04 23.18
CA PHE A 61 -8.63 8.82 22.70
C PHE A 61 -10.12 9.07 22.39
N GLU A 62 -10.81 9.87 23.19
CA GLU A 62 -12.22 10.20 22.99
C GLU A 62 -12.45 10.99 21.69
N GLU A 63 -11.54 11.91 21.37
CA GLU A 63 -11.56 12.68 20.11
C GLU A 63 -11.30 11.74 18.92
N GLN A 64 -10.35 10.81 19.06
CA GLN A 64 -10.08 9.78 18.05
C GLN A 64 -11.27 8.86 17.83
N GLN A 65 -11.84 8.33 18.91
CA GLN A 65 -12.99 7.42 18.91
C GLN A 65 -14.18 8.08 18.22
N LYS A 66 -14.46 9.35 18.55
CA LYS A 66 -15.52 10.14 17.92
C LYS A 66 -15.27 10.28 16.41
N GLY A 67 -14.11 10.80 16.01
CA GLY A 67 -13.80 11.01 14.60
C GLY A 67 -13.79 9.72 13.77
N ILE A 68 -13.31 8.62 14.34
CA ILE A 68 -13.36 7.29 13.71
C ILE A 68 -14.80 6.85 13.49
N SER A 69 -15.64 6.97 14.51
CA SER A 69 -17.05 6.55 14.45
C SER A 69 -17.83 7.37 13.42
N GLU A 70 -17.65 8.70 13.41
CA GLU A 70 -18.28 9.60 12.44
C GLU A 70 -17.84 9.29 11.00
N THR A 71 -16.55 9.04 10.80
CA THR A 71 -16.01 8.65 9.48
C THR A 71 -16.62 7.34 8.99
N LEU A 72 -16.69 6.32 9.86
CA LEU A 72 -17.26 5.02 9.53
C LEU A 72 -18.76 5.08 9.26
N ASP A 73 -19.50 5.90 10.00
CA ASP A 73 -20.93 6.11 9.76
C ASP A 73 -21.17 6.83 8.42
N SER A 74 -20.35 7.82 8.10
CA SER A 74 -20.35 8.48 6.78
C SER A 74 -20.07 7.47 5.66
N LEU A 75 -19.01 6.66 5.80
CA LEU A 75 -18.63 5.67 4.78
C LEU A 75 -19.70 4.60 4.62
N SER A 76 -20.22 4.04 5.71
CA SER A 76 -21.30 3.05 5.70
C SER A 76 -22.51 3.56 4.92
N LYS A 77 -23.02 4.76 5.23
CA LYS A 77 -24.16 5.37 4.53
C LYS A 77 -23.90 5.58 3.04
N LYS A 78 -22.67 5.91 2.65
CA LYS A 78 -22.30 6.12 1.25
C LYS A 78 -22.17 4.79 0.49
N ILE A 79 -21.56 3.78 1.11
CA ILE A 79 -21.37 2.45 0.52
C ILE A 79 -22.72 1.76 0.33
N GLU A 80 -23.61 1.83 1.32
CA GLU A 80 -24.98 1.28 1.24
C GLU A 80 -25.76 1.82 0.03
N LYS A 81 -25.56 3.12 -0.28
CA LYS A 81 -26.23 3.82 -1.38
C LYS A 81 -25.47 3.74 -2.71
N PHE A 82 -24.23 3.26 -2.71
CA PHE A 82 -23.41 3.23 -3.90
C PHE A 82 -23.96 2.21 -4.91
N ARG A 83 -24.22 2.66 -6.13
CA ARG A 83 -24.65 1.84 -7.27
C ARG A 83 -23.78 2.24 -8.44
N GLY A 84 -22.70 1.49 -8.65
CA GLY A 84 -21.65 1.93 -9.56
C GLY A 84 -20.73 0.80 -9.97
N THR A 85 -19.55 1.15 -10.44
CA THR A 85 -18.49 0.21 -10.77
C THR A 85 -17.17 0.63 -10.13
N VAL A 86 -16.19 -0.26 -10.14
CA VAL A 86 -14.82 0.06 -9.71
C VAL A 86 -14.19 1.22 -10.48
N LYS A 87 -14.74 1.57 -11.65
CA LYS A 87 -14.26 2.67 -12.49
C LYS A 87 -14.78 4.05 -12.07
N ASP A 88 -15.73 4.09 -11.14
CA ASP A 88 -16.38 5.34 -10.77
C ASP A 88 -15.48 6.16 -9.85
N THR A 89 -15.53 7.48 -10.02
CA THR A 89 -14.80 8.42 -9.15
C THR A 89 -15.21 8.27 -7.69
N GLU A 90 -16.51 8.03 -7.43
CA GLU A 90 -17.00 7.80 -6.06
C GLU A 90 -16.50 6.47 -5.49
N TYR A 91 -16.36 5.40 -6.30
CA TYR A 91 -15.72 4.17 -5.84
C TYR A 91 -14.29 4.44 -5.38
N THR A 92 -13.52 5.11 -6.24
CA THR A 92 -12.11 5.46 -5.97
C THR A 92 -11.98 6.33 -4.72
N ARG A 93 -12.91 7.27 -4.52
CA ARG A 93 -13.00 8.11 -3.32
C ARG A 93 -13.32 7.29 -2.07
N LEU A 94 -14.27 6.36 -2.13
CA LEU A 94 -14.64 5.49 -1.02
C LEU A 94 -13.48 4.58 -0.61
N THR A 95 -12.80 3.94 -1.57
CA THR A 95 -11.60 3.15 -1.31
C THR A 95 -10.49 3.98 -0.68
N SER A 96 -10.25 5.19 -1.20
CA SER A 96 -9.26 6.10 -0.62
C SER A 96 -9.57 6.49 0.82
N ARG A 97 -10.84 6.79 1.13
CA ARG A 97 -11.27 7.12 2.50
C ARG A 97 -11.25 5.92 3.44
N LEU A 98 -11.53 4.70 2.93
CA LEU A 98 -11.34 3.44 3.69
C LEU A 98 -9.86 3.22 4.03
N GLY A 99 -8.94 3.50 3.10
CA GLY A 99 -7.51 3.48 3.35
C GLY A 99 -7.08 4.46 4.44
N HIS A 100 -7.59 5.70 4.41
CA HIS A 100 -7.37 6.71 5.44
C HIS A 100 -7.84 6.22 6.83
N ILE A 101 -9.09 5.76 6.95
CA ILE A 101 -9.60 5.35 8.26
C ILE A 101 -8.88 4.11 8.81
N SER A 102 -8.44 3.20 7.93
CA SER A 102 -7.59 2.06 8.29
C SER A 102 -6.24 2.51 8.86
N ALA A 103 -5.56 3.47 8.23
CA ALA A 103 -4.32 4.06 8.74
C ALA A 103 -4.52 4.78 10.09
N ARG A 104 -5.61 5.55 10.23
CA ARG A 104 -6.00 6.20 11.49
C ARG A 104 -6.21 5.19 12.63
N VAL A 105 -6.92 4.08 12.36
CA VAL A 105 -7.11 3.00 13.35
C VAL A 105 -5.80 2.29 13.68
N TYR A 106 -4.92 2.09 12.70
CA TYR A 106 -3.60 1.50 12.93
C TYR A 106 -2.79 2.34 13.93
N LEU A 107 -2.79 3.66 13.75
CA LEU A 107 -2.11 4.64 14.62
C LEU A 107 -2.84 4.88 15.96
N LEU A 108 -4.06 4.39 16.14
CA LEU A 108 -4.81 4.58 17.38
C LEU A 108 -4.06 3.97 18.57
N HIS A 109 -3.69 4.82 19.51
CA HIS A 109 -3.09 4.41 20.77
C HIS A 109 -4.18 4.06 21.78
N CYS A 110 -4.13 2.84 22.32
CA CYS A 110 -5.04 2.33 23.34
C CYS A 110 -4.24 2.04 24.62
N PRO A 111 -4.01 3.03 25.49
CA PRO A 111 -3.26 2.84 26.73
C PRO A 111 -3.95 1.93 27.75
N THR A 112 -5.27 1.75 27.66
CA THR A 112 -6.03 0.91 28.60
C THR A 112 -6.63 -0.32 27.92
N GLU A 113 -6.72 -1.43 28.64
CA GLU A 113 -7.34 -2.67 28.14
C GLU A 113 -8.82 -2.49 27.77
N GLU A 114 -9.51 -1.53 28.38
CA GLU A 114 -10.91 -1.19 28.09
C GLU A 114 -11.10 -0.57 26.70
N GLN A 115 -10.04 -0.03 26.09
CA GLN A 115 -10.08 0.63 24.77
C GLN A 115 -9.75 -0.33 23.61
N GLU A 116 -9.05 -1.44 23.88
CA GLU A 116 -8.72 -2.47 22.89
C GLU A 116 -9.94 -3.09 22.17
N PRO A 117 -11.07 -3.38 22.86
CA PRO A 117 -12.28 -3.85 22.21
C PRO A 117 -12.81 -2.89 21.15
N PHE A 118 -12.71 -1.57 21.37
CA PHE A 118 -13.12 -0.57 20.40
C PHE A 118 -12.26 -0.67 19.14
N LYS A 119 -10.93 -0.68 19.28
CA LYS A 119 -9.98 -0.80 18.15
C LYS A 119 -10.25 -2.06 17.31
N LYS A 120 -10.51 -3.20 17.96
CA LYS A 120 -10.90 -4.45 17.29
C LYS A 120 -12.24 -4.33 16.56
N SER A 121 -13.26 -3.77 17.21
CA SER A 121 -14.59 -3.58 16.64
C SER A 121 -14.55 -2.72 15.37
N VAL A 122 -13.86 -1.58 15.41
CA VAL A 122 -13.75 -0.69 14.24
C VAL A 122 -12.90 -1.31 13.12
N SER A 123 -11.86 -2.08 13.46
CA SER A 123 -11.07 -2.81 12.45
C SER A 123 -11.92 -3.83 11.69
N LEU A 124 -12.75 -4.61 12.40
CA LEU A 124 -13.69 -5.54 11.78
C LEU A 124 -14.73 -4.83 10.91
N ARG A 125 -15.22 -3.67 11.38
CA ARG A 125 -16.18 -2.85 10.62
C ARG A 125 -15.57 -2.31 9.33
N ILE A 126 -14.30 -1.89 9.33
CA ILE A 126 -13.59 -1.46 8.11
C ILE A 126 -13.50 -2.61 7.10
N LEU A 127 -13.07 -3.80 7.55
CA LEU A 127 -12.98 -4.99 6.68
C LEU A 127 -14.34 -5.36 6.07
N ALA A 128 -15.42 -5.24 6.84
CA ALA A 128 -16.78 -5.48 6.34
C ALA A 128 -17.15 -4.48 5.23
N LEU A 129 -16.89 -3.19 5.43
CA LEU A 129 -17.17 -2.14 4.44
C LEU A 129 -16.32 -2.28 3.17
N GLU A 130 -15.04 -2.67 3.29
CA GLU A 130 -14.19 -3.00 2.15
C GLU A 130 -14.74 -4.22 1.38
N GLY A 131 -15.21 -5.24 2.10
CA GLY A 131 -15.88 -6.40 1.54
C GLY A 131 -17.17 -6.04 0.80
N GLU A 132 -18.00 -5.16 1.34
CA GLU A 132 -19.22 -4.67 0.71
C GLU A 132 -18.92 -3.86 -0.56
N LEU A 133 -17.97 -2.94 -0.48
CA LEU A 133 -17.56 -2.12 -1.62
C LEU A 133 -16.90 -2.95 -2.73
N SER A 134 -16.16 -4.00 -2.40
CA SER A 134 -15.53 -4.89 -3.40
C SER A 134 -16.52 -5.77 -4.16
N ARG A 135 -17.71 -6.04 -3.59
CA ARG A 135 -18.79 -6.82 -4.22
C ARG A 135 -19.58 -6.05 -5.28
N VAL A 136 -19.20 -4.81 -5.56
CA VAL A 136 -19.88 -3.98 -6.56
C VAL A 136 -19.61 -4.54 -7.96
N ASN A 137 -20.54 -5.36 -8.44
CA ASN A 137 -20.59 -5.86 -9.81
C ASN A 137 -20.97 -4.74 -10.79
N PRO A 138 -20.47 -4.75 -12.04
CA PRO A 138 -20.85 -3.76 -13.03
C PRO A 138 -22.35 -3.86 -13.32
N ILE A 139 -23.12 -2.93 -12.77
CA ILE A 139 -24.50 -2.71 -13.23
C ILE A 139 -24.36 -2.15 -14.64
N ALA A 140 -24.71 -2.98 -15.63
CA ALA A 140 -24.86 -2.56 -17.01
C ALA A 140 -25.92 -1.45 -17.06
N THR A 141 -25.48 -0.19 -16.99
CA THR A 141 -26.32 0.95 -17.29
C THR A 141 -26.36 1.06 -18.81
N SER A 142 -27.39 0.47 -19.40
CA SER A 142 -27.74 0.67 -20.80
C SER A 142 -28.15 2.13 -21.02
N ILE A 143 -27.22 2.96 -21.52
CA ILE A 143 -27.54 4.23 -22.19
C ILE A 143 -26.71 4.32 -23.49
N PRO A 144 -27.31 4.64 -24.66
CA PRO A 144 -26.60 4.72 -25.93
C PRO A 144 -25.84 6.05 -26.13
N ASN A 145 -24.60 5.90 -26.61
CA ASN A 145 -23.78 6.78 -27.46
C ASN A 145 -23.48 8.24 -27.07
N ALA A 146 -22.20 8.49 -26.80
CA ALA A 146 -21.43 9.58 -27.43
C ALA A 146 -19.95 9.14 -27.53
N PRO A 147 -19.21 9.46 -28.62
CA PRO A 147 -17.81 9.10 -28.73
C PRO A 147 -16.99 10.16 -27.97
N VAL A 148 -16.78 9.94 -26.67
CA VAL A 148 -15.83 10.75 -25.91
C VAL A 148 -14.51 10.02 -25.93
N ASN A 149 -13.53 10.63 -26.60
CA ASN A 149 -12.17 10.13 -26.74
C ASN A 149 -11.57 9.84 -25.35
N VAL A 150 -11.32 8.57 -25.08
CA VAL A 150 -10.89 8.05 -23.78
C VAL A 150 -9.36 8.00 -23.77
N SER A 151 -8.72 8.93 -23.07
CA SER A 151 -7.40 8.66 -22.51
C SER A 151 -7.59 7.66 -21.38
N SER A 152 -7.40 6.39 -21.71
CA SER A 152 -7.60 5.24 -20.82
C SER A 152 -6.62 5.26 -19.66
N PHE A 153 -7.09 5.64 -18.47
CA PHE A 153 -6.46 5.25 -17.21
C PHE A 153 -6.92 3.84 -16.86
N THR A 154 -6.08 2.87 -17.18
CA THR A 154 -6.25 1.48 -16.79
C THR A 154 -6.03 1.35 -15.28
N TYR A 155 -7.03 0.85 -14.56
CA TYR A 155 -6.79 0.21 -13.26
C TYR A 155 -5.72 -0.85 -13.48
N SER A 156 -4.54 -0.64 -12.89
CA SER A 156 -3.44 -1.59 -12.96
C SER A 156 -3.94 -2.91 -12.40
N LYS A 157 -4.17 -3.88 -13.29
CA LYS A 157 -4.50 -5.25 -12.89
C LYS A 157 -3.43 -5.70 -11.89
N PRO A 158 -3.80 -6.48 -10.85
CA PRO A 158 -2.81 -7.06 -9.94
C PRO A 158 -1.72 -7.71 -10.79
N VAL A 159 -0.46 -7.39 -10.49
CA VAL A 159 0.67 -7.75 -11.34
C VAL A 159 0.68 -9.25 -11.51
N GLN A 160 0.48 -9.69 -12.75
CA GLN A 160 0.38 -11.11 -13.08
C GLN A 160 1.79 -11.67 -13.25
N VAL A 161 2.57 -11.72 -12.16
CA VAL A 161 3.95 -12.19 -12.18
C VAL A 161 4.06 -13.64 -12.63
N HIS A 162 3.05 -14.50 -12.39
CA HIS A 162 3.00 -15.86 -12.97
C HIS A 162 3.08 -15.88 -14.51
N LYS A 163 2.59 -14.82 -15.19
CA LYS A 163 2.66 -14.71 -16.66
C LYS A 163 4.04 -14.36 -17.17
N TRP A 164 4.98 -14.03 -16.29
CA TRP A 164 6.34 -13.71 -16.68
C TRP A 164 7.13 -14.96 -17.06
N GLY A 165 6.60 -16.15 -16.74
CA GLY A 165 7.25 -17.42 -17.04
C GLY A 165 8.58 -17.58 -16.29
N ILE A 166 8.72 -16.92 -15.15
CA ILE A 166 9.87 -17.01 -14.26
C ILE A 166 9.41 -17.58 -12.93
N SER A 167 10.20 -18.50 -12.39
CA SER A 167 10.01 -19.03 -11.05
C SER A 167 11.34 -19.49 -10.49
N PHE A 168 11.47 -19.46 -9.17
CA PHE A 168 12.64 -19.91 -8.44
C PHE A 168 12.26 -21.09 -7.56
N ALA A 169 12.88 -22.25 -7.81
CA ALA A 169 12.61 -23.49 -7.09
C ALA A 169 13.52 -23.69 -5.86
N GLY A 170 14.65 -22.98 -5.77
CA GLY A 170 15.62 -23.13 -4.68
C GLY A 170 16.60 -24.30 -4.83
N GLU A 171 16.64 -24.94 -6.00
CA GLU A 171 17.53 -26.08 -6.27
C GLU A 171 18.85 -25.63 -6.92
N LYS A 172 19.97 -26.19 -6.45
CA LYS A 172 21.34 -25.83 -6.89
C LYS A 172 21.65 -26.13 -8.37
N GLN A 173 20.75 -26.79 -9.10
CA GLN A 173 21.05 -27.36 -10.41
C GLN A 173 20.42 -26.65 -11.61
N HIS A 174 19.49 -25.69 -11.42
CA HIS A 174 18.73 -25.17 -12.57
C HIS A 174 18.54 -23.65 -12.67
N THR A 175 18.73 -22.85 -11.63
CA THR A 175 18.72 -21.38 -11.78
C THR A 175 19.51 -20.72 -10.65
N ASP A 176 20.58 -20.01 -10.99
CA ASP A 176 21.33 -19.20 -10.03
C ASP A 176 20.46 -18.02 -9.52
N VAL A 177 20.51 -17.76 -8.21
CA VAL A 177 19.64 -16.78 -7.55
C VAL A 177 19.87 -15.36 -8.07
N MET A 178 21.10 -15.02 -8.48
CA MET A 178 21.39 -13.71 -9.07
C MET A 178 20.80 -13.60 -10.46
N SER A 179 20.97 -14.64 -11.29
CA SER A 179 20.36 -14.71 -12.62
C SER A 179 18.82 -14.62 -12.57
N PHE A 180 18.20 -15.23 -11.56
CA PHE A 180 16.77 -15.09 -11.30
C PHE A 180 16.39 -13.65 -10.95
N LEU A 181 17.08 -13.03 -9.98
CA LEU A 181 16.79 -11.67 -9.54
C LEU A 181 16.98 -10.63 -10.63
N GLU A 182 18.04 -10.74 -11.44
CA GLU A 182 18.27 -9.86 -12.60
C GLU A 182 17.11 -9.96 -13.61
N ARG A 183 16.65 -11.19 -13.86
CA ARG A 183 15.55 -11.44 -14.81
C ARG A 183 14.22 -10.89 -14.27
N VAL A 184 13.94 -11.05 -12.97
CA VAL A 184 12.78 -10.43 -12.29
C VAL A 184 12.85 -8.91 -12.43
N GLU A 185 14.00 -8.30 -12.18
CA GLU A 185 14.18 -6.85 -12.22
C GLU A 185 14.02 -6.26 -13.63
N CYS A 186 14.59 -6.92 -14.65
CA CYS A 186 14.37 -6.55 -16.06
C CYS A 186 12.87 -6.59 -16.43
N LEU A 187 12.16 -7.61 -15.94
CA LEU A 187 10.74 -7.82 -16.23
C LEU A 187 9.83 -6.85 -15.45
N ARG A 188 10.25 -6.43 -14.26
CA ARG A 188 9.64 -5.36 -13.46
C ARG A 188 9.74 -4.03 -14.18
N ILE A 189 10.96 -3.63 -14.56
CA ILE A 189 11.23 -2.35 -15.24
C ILE A 189 10.49 -2.29 -16.59
N SER A 190 10.61 -3.33 -17.42
CA SER A 190 9.97 -3.36 -18.75
C SER A 190 8.44 -3.29 -18.73
N ARG A 191 7.82 -3.66 -17.60
CA ARG A 191 6.36 -3.62 -17.41
C ARG A 191 5.90 -2.46 -16.53
N GLY A 192 6.81 -1.60 -16.08
CA GLY A 192 6.49 -0.45 -15.23
C GLY A 192 5.90 -0.83 -13.88
N VAL A 193 6.32 -1.98 -13.32
CA VAL A 193 5.80 -2.50 -12.05
C VAL A 193 6.58 -1.88 -10.89
N SER A 194 5.88 -1.39 -9.85
CA SER A 194 6.52 -0.88 -8.64
C SER A 194 7.09 -2.02 -7.78
N GLU A 195 8.04 -1.72 -6.90
CA GLU A 195 8.58 -2.73 -5.99
C GLU A 195 7.52 -3.21 -4.99
N GLU A 196 6.59 -2.34 -4.62
CA GLU A 196 5.46 -2.65 -3.74
C GLU A 196 4.51 -3.65 -4.40
N ASP A 197 4.16 -3.41 -5.67
CA ASP A 197 3.28 -4.31 -6.43
C ASP A 197 3.95 -5.66 -6.71
N LEU A 198 5.26 -5.65 -6.98
CA LEU A 198 6.06 -6.85 -7.15
C LEU A 198 6.14 -7.66 -5.85
N PHE A 199 6.34 -6.99 -4.72
CA PHE A 199 6.38 -7.63 -3.41
C PHE A 199 5.03 -8.24 -3.02
N ALA A 200 3.92 -7.54 -3.31
CA ALA A 200 2.58 -8.06 -3.06
C ALA A 200 2.29 -9.35 -3.83
N ALA A 201 2.85 -9.50 -5.04
CA ALA A 201 2.70 -10.68 -5.88
C ALA A 201 3.87 -11.68 -5.78
N SER A 202 4.89 -11.42 -4.98
CA SER A 202 6.17 -12.16 -5.03
C SER A 202 6.06 -13.64 -4.68
N ALA A 203 5.02 -14.04 -3.94
CA ALA A 203 4.79 -15.44 -3.57
C ALA A 203 4.67 -16.34 -4.82
N GLU A 204 4.12 -15.82 -5.92
CA GLU A 204 3.97 -16.54 -7.19
C GLU A 204 5.30 -16.77 -7.93
N LEU A 205 6.37 -16.05 -7.55
CA LEU A 205 7.70 -16.23 -8.13
C LEU A 205 8.44 -17.43 -7.55
N PHE A 206 7.93 -18.04 -6.49
CA PHE A 206 8.59 -19.16 -5.80
C PHE A 206 7.82 -20.45 -6.02
N THR A 207 8.56 -21.53 -6.24
CA THR A 207 8.03 -22.89 -6.36
C THR A 207 8.87 -23.85 -5.52
N GLY A 208 8.40 -25.08 -5.32
CA GLY A 208 9.19 -26.14 -4.66
C GLY A 208 9.72 -25.74 -3.28
N THR A 209 11.02 -25.98 -3.04
CA THR A 209 11.65 -25.75 -1.73
C THR A 209 11.81 -24.25 -1.41
N ALA A 210 11.99 -23.40 -2.42
CA ALA A 210 12.02 -21.95 -2.24
C ALA A 210 10.67 -21.36 -1.81
N PHE A 211 9.55 -21.94 -2.24
CA PHE A 211 8.22 -21.51 -1.76
C PHE A 211 8.05 -21.82 -0.27
N THR A 212 8.44 -23.02 0.16
CA THR A 212 8.45 -23.39 1.59
C THR A 212 9.36 -22.48 2.41
N TRP A 213 10.55 -22.15 1.89
CA TRP A 213 11.44 -21.16 2.51
C TRP A 213 10.78 -19.79 2.64
N PHE A 214 10.11 -19.31 1.58
CA PHE A 214 9.43 -18.02 1.56
C PHE A 214 8.33 -17.96 2.63
N MET A 215 7.52 -19.00 2.75
CA MET A 215 6.46 -19.09 3.77
C MET A 215 7.03 -19.06 5.18
N ASN A 216 8.10 -19.81 5.45
CA ASN A 216 8.74 -19.86 6.77
C ASN A 216 9.41 -18.53 7.17
N ASN A 217 9.82 -17.72 6.19
CA ASN A 217 10.48 -16.44 6.43
C ASN A 217 9.55 -15.23 6.20
N ARG A 218 8.26 -15.43 5.94
CA ARG A 218 7.34 -14.35 5.52
C ARG A 218 7.25 -13.18 6.49
N GLY A 219 7.41 -13.42 7.79
CA GLY A 219 7.42 -12.38 8.82
C GLY A 219 8.73 -11.57 8.91
N ASN A 220 9.80 -12.01 8.23
CA ASN A 220 11.15 -11.43 8.33
C ASN A 220 11.41 -10.33 7.29
N PHE A 221 10.47 -10.07 6.39
CA PHE A 221 10.61 -9.07 5.35
C PHE A 221 9.31 -8.29 5.14
N SER A 222 9.44 -6.97 4.99
CA SER A 222 8.32 -6.03 4.86
C SER A 222 8.24 -5.36 3.49
N CYS A 223 9.31 -5.46 2.71
CA CYS A 223 9.43 -4.88 1.37
C CYS A 223 10.27 -5.77 0.44
N TRP A 224 10.28 -5.44 -0.86
CA TRP A 224 11.04 -6.16 -1.89
C TRP A 224 12.55 -6.23 -1.58
N SER A 225 13.13 -5.12 -1.11
CA SER A 225 14.55 -5.05 -0.71
C SER A 225 14.89 -6.04 0.41
N ASP A 226 14.06 -6.15 1.46
CA ASP A 226 14.30 -7.08 2.57
C ASP A 226 14.25 -8.53 2.10
N LEU A 227 13.28 -8.84 1.23
CA LEU A 227 13.13 -10.15 0.61
C LEU A 227 14.36 -10.52 -0.21
N ILE A 228 14.88 -9.60 -1.05
CA ILE A 228 16.09 -9.84 -1.83
C ILE A 228 17.30 -10.07 -0.92
N LYS A 229 17.49 -9.24 0.11
CA LYS A 229 18.62 -9.38 1.05
C LYS A 229 18.61 -10.76 1.70
N LYS A 230 17.44 -11.20 2.18
CA LYS A 230 17.29 -12.50 2.83
C LYS A 230 17.44 -13.66 1.85
N LEU A 231 16.90 -13.53 0.63
CA LEU A 231 17.05 -14.52 -0.44
C LEU A 231 18.52 -14.69 -0.84
N LYS A 232 19.25 -13.58 -1.01
CA LYS A 232 20.70 -13.59 -1.28
C LYS A 232 21.46 -14.26 -0.14
N SER A 233 21.18 -13.89 1.11
CA SER A 233 21.85 -14.47 2.29
C SER A 233 21.67 -15.98 2.41
N ASP A 234 20.50 -16.51 2.03
CA ASP A 234 20.17 -17.93 2.26
C ASP A 234 20.50 -18.82 1.06
N PHE A 235 20.58 -18.26 -0.16
CA PHE A 235 20.82 -19.02 -1.39
C PHE A 235 22.16 -18.71 -2.08
N LEU A 236 22.91 -17.69 -1.67
CA LEU A 236 24.28 -17.48 -2.13
C LEU A 236 25.31 -18.16 -1.21
N PRO A 237 26.44 -18.64 -1.77
CA PRO A 237 27.59 -19.03 -0.98
C PRO A 237 28.12 -17.86 -0.16
N TYR A 238 28.61 -18.13 1.05
CA TYR A 238 29.18 -17.15 1.98
C TYR A 238 30.31 -16.30 1.37
N SER A 239 31.02 -16.82 0.34
CA SER A 239 32.11 -16.12 -0.34
C SER A 239 31.66 -15.16 -1.46
N PHE A 240 30.39 -15.16 -1.86
CA PHE A 240 29.95 -14.46 -3.08
C PHE A 240 30.21 -12.95 -3.03
N GLN A 241 30.11 -12.34 -1.84
CA GLN A 241 30.36 -10.91 -1.65
C GLN A 241 31.85 -10.57 -1.67
N ASP A 242 32.71 -11.45 -1.18
CA ASP A 242 34.17 -11.32 -1.23
C ASP A 242 34.68 -11.54 -2.66
N ASP A 243 34.15 -12.55 -3.36
CA ASP A 243 34.47 -12.88 -4.76
C ASP A 243 34.07 -11.75 -5.73
N LEU A 244 32.94 -11.06 -5.48
CA LEU A 244 32.48 -9.93 -6.28
C LEU A 244 33.36 -8.68 -6.07
N LEU A 245 33.80 -8.42 -4.84
CA LEU A 245 34.70 -7.32 -4.51
C LEU A 245 36.09 -7.55 -5.12
N ASP A 246 36.59 -8.79 -5.09
CA ASP A 246 37.85 -9.15 -5.74
C ASP A 246 37.76 -9.09 -7.27
N GLN A 247 36.63 -9.45 -7.89
CA GLN A 247 36.41 -9.27 -9.33
C GLN A 247 36.36 -7.79 -9.76
N ILE A 248 35.69 -6.91 -8.99
CA ILE A 248 35.66 -5.46 -9.27
C ILE A 248 37.05 -4.83 -9.13
N LYS A 249 37.85 -5.33 -8.19
CA LYS A 249 39.22 -4.87 -7.94
C LYS A 249 40.19 -5.33 -9.03
N ASN A 250 40.02 -6.53 -9.56
CA ASN A 250 40.86 -7.10 -10.63
C ASN A 250 40.50 -6.60 -12.04
N HIS A 251 39.32 -6.00 -12.25
CA HIS A 251 38.90 -5.44 -13.54
C HIS A 251 39.29 -3.95 -13.73
N LYS A 252 40.12 -3.39 -12.82
CA LYS A 252 40.68 -2.03 -12.90
C LYS A 252 42.18 -1.98 -13.22
N GLN A 253 42.77 -3.08 -13.70
CA GLN A 253 44.14 -3.10 -14.22
C GLN A 253 44.17 -3.12 -15.75
#